data_AF-A0A1C3IIZ5-F1
#
_entry.id   AF-A0A1C3IIZ5-F1
#
_cell.length_a   1.000
_cell.length_b   1.000
_cell.length_c   1.000
_cell.angle_alpha   90.00
_cell.angle_beta   90.00
_cell.angle_gamma   90.00
#
_symmetry.space_group_name_H-M   'P 1'
#
loop_
_entity.id
_entity.type
_entity.pdbx_description
1 polymer ?
#
loop_
_entity_poly.entity_id
_entity_poly.type
_entity_poly.pdbx_seq_one_letter_code
_entity_poly.pdbx_strand_id
1 'polypeptide(L)'
;MKNKNNELEEYKVYQELSQLLDDIGYAFDKHELKICTIRAQKNKVIKAMIVKAKELNFDISSNLSKSVLSAIVSQEDINEQQAIDVLTKYVISDNIIQREMRESLFLAAMRESEEFHIVMLLNGEGVNRVI
;
A
#
# COMPACT_ATOMS: atom_id res chain seq x y z
N MET A 1 -0.87 -1.05 -17.03
CA MET A 1 -2.01 -0.15 -17.33
C MET A 1 -2.54 0.37 -16.01
N LYS A 2 -2.29 1.65 -15.69
CA LYS A 2 -2.75 2.30 -14.46
C LYS A 2 -4.27 2.18 -14.33
N ASN A 3 -4.77 1.74 -13.19
CA ASN A 3 -6.20 1.81 -12.91
C ASN A 3 -6.48 3.23 -12.39
N LYS A 4 -6.69 4.18 -13.32
CA LYS A 4 -6.88 5.62 -13.05
C LYS A 4 -7.85 5.93 -11.91
N ASN A 5 -8.78 5.02 -11.61
CA ASN A 5 -9.87 5.21 -10.68
C ASN A 5 -9.45 5.34 -9.20
N ASN A 6 -8.33 4.74 -8.75
CA ASN A 6 -7.90 4.82 -7.34
C ASN A 6 -6.91 5.98 -7.05
N GLU A 7 -5.96 6.28 -7.95
CA GLU A 7 -5.16 7.54 -7.91
C GLU A 7 -6.13 8.74 -7.87
N LEU A 8 -7.24 8.65 -8.61
CA LEU A 8 -8.34 9.62 -8.57
C LEU A 8 -9.00 9.70 -7.19
N GLU A 9 -9.15 8.61 -6.43
CA GLU A 9 -9.79 8.63 -5.11
C GLU A 9 -8.88 9.19 -4.01
N GLU A 10 -7.59 8.81 -3.92
CA GLU A 10 -6.68 9.40 -2.93
C GLU A 10 -6.48 10.89 -3.16
N TYR A 11 -6.28 11.27 -4.42
CA TYR A 11 -6.14 12.66 -4.83
C TYR A 11 -7.44 13.44 -4.56
N LYS A 12 -8.60 12.83 -4.82
CA LYS A 12 -9.91 13.43 -4.55
C LYS A 12 -10.17 13.63 -3.06
N VAL A 13 -9.87 12.65 -2.20
CA VAL A 13 -10.05 12.80 -0.74
C VAL A 13 -9.13 13.88 -0.18
N TYR A 14 -7.87 13.93 -0.61
CA TYR A 14 -6.95 15.00 -0.21
C TYR A 14 -7.43 16.37 -0.70
N GLN A 15 -7.89 16.48 -1.95
CA GLN A 15 -8.40 17.73 -2.52
C GLN A 15 -9.67 18.21 -1.81
N GLU A 16 -10.64 17.32 -1.58
CA GLU A 16 -11.88 17.63 -0.87
C GLU A 16 -11.60 18.09 0.56
N LEU A 17 -10.68 17.42 1.28
CA LEU A 17 -10.32 17.77 2.65
C LEU A 17 -9.52 19.07 2.71
N SER A 18 -8.59 19.30 1.78
CA SER A 18 -7.85 20.56 1.67
C SER A 18 -8.80 21.73 1.41
N GLN A 19 -9.75 21.57 0.49
CA GLN A 19 -10.72 22.61 0.16
C GLN A 19 -11.63 22.92 1.36
N LEU A 20 -12.11 21.89 2.06
CA LEU A 20 -12.93 22.05 3.25
C LEU A 20 -12.19 22.84 4.35
N LEU A 21 -10.91 22.52 4.58
CA LEU A 21 -10.08 23.20 5.58
C LEU A 21 -9.81 24.67 5.19
N ASP A 22 -9.55 24.93 3.91
CA ASP A 22 -9.41 26.28 3.37
C ASP A 22 -10.72 27.08 3.52
N ASP A 23 -11.87 26.48 3.22
CA ASP A 23 -13.20 27.12 3.30
C ASP A 23 -13.58 27.54 4.75
N ILE A 24 -13.11 26.81 5.77
CA ILE A 24 -13.31 27.16 7.18
C ILE A 24 -12.19 28.03 7.76
N GLY A 25 -11.21 28.43 6.94
CA GLY A 25 -10.09 29.28 7.35
C GLY A 25 -9.08 28.61 8.28
N TYR A 26 -8.99 27.27 8.25
CA TYR A 26 -8.04 26.51 9.06
C TYR A 26 -6.69 26.41 8.35
N ALA A 27 -5.61 26.87 8.99
CA ALA A 27 -4.26 26.73 8.45
C ALA A 27 -3.68 25.35 8.77
N PHE A 28 -3.09 24.68 7.78
CA PHE A 28 -2.48 23.35 7.93
C PHE A 28 -1.25 23.18 7.03
N ASP A 29 -0.38 22.23 7.39
CA ASP A 29 0.72 21.78 6.55
C ASP A 29 0.17 20.82 5.47
N LYS A 30 0.30 21.20 4.20
CA LYS A 30 -0.18 20.43 3.05
C LYS A 30 0.53 19.08 2.91
N HIS A 31 1.82 19.02 3.22
CA HIS A 31 2.58 17.78 3.16
C HIS A 31 2.12 16.81 4.25
N GLU A 32 1.94 17.32 5.47
CA GLU A 32 1.46 16.53 6.60
C GLU A 32 0.05 16.00 6.36
N LEU A 33 -0.85 16.84 5.82
CA LEU A 33 -2.22 16.42 5.46
C LEU A 33 -2.22 15.28 4.44
N LYS A 34 -1.36 15.36 3.41
CA LYS A 34 -1.21 14.31 2.42
C LYS A 34 -0.75 12.99 3.06
N ILE A 35 0.27 13.03 3.91
CA ILE A 35 0.76 11.85 4.64
C ILE A 35 -0.35 11.24 5.50
N CYS A 36 -1.08 12.09 6.23
CA CYS A 36 -2.18 11.65 7.10
C CYS A 36 -3.31 10.98 6.30
N THR A 37 -3.62 11.50 5.11
CA THR A 37 -4.64 10.93 4.21
C THR A 37 -4.24 9.53 3.74
N ILE A 38 -3.00 9.38 3.25
CA ILE A 38 -2.43 8.09 2.83
C ILE A 38 -2.44 7.10 4.01
N ARG A 39 -2.02 7.55 5.20
CA ARG A 39 -2.00 6.71 6.41
C ARG A 39 -3.41 6.27 6.80
N ALA A 40 -4.41 7.14 6.70
CA ALA A 40 -5.80 6.82 7.00
C ALA A 40 -6.35 5.76 6.04
N GLN A 41 -6.07 5.88 4.74
CA GLN A 41 -6.47 4.91 3.72
C GLN A 41 -5.79 3.55 3.96
N LYS A 42 -4.47 3.52 4.15
CA LYS A 42 -3.74 2.29 4.48
C LYS A 42 -4.28 1.62 5.74
N ASN A 43 -4.58 2.40 6.79
CA ASN A 43 -5.20 1.88 8.01
C ASN A 43 -6.58 1.27 7.77
N LYS A 44 -7.38 1.84 6.86
CA LYS A 44 -8.69 1.31 6.48
C LYS A 44 -8.54 -0.07 5.81
N VAL A 45 -7.62 -0.18 4.84
CA VAL A 45 -7.29 -1.44 4.15
C VAL A 45 -6.76 -2.49 5.14
N ILE A 46 -5.82 -2.13 6.01
CA ILE A 46 -5.26 -3.04 7.04
C ILE A 46 -6.37 -3.57 7.96
N LYS A 47 -7.28 -2.71 8.42
CA LYS A 47 -8.41 -3.13 9.26
C LYS A 47 -9.30 -4.14 8.54
N ALA A 48 -9.62 -3.90 7.28
CA ALA A 48 -10.40 -4.83 6.46
C ALA A 48 -9.69 -6.18 6.30
N MET A 49 -8.38 -6.18 6.04
CA MET A 49 -7.56 -7.39 5.97
C MET A 49 -7.48 -8.14 7.30
N ILE A 50 -7.39 -7.45 8.44
CA ILE A 50 -7.38 -8.09 9.77
C ILE A 50 -8.71 -8.80 10.05
N VAL A 51 -9.84 -8.17 9.70
CA VAL A 51 -11.15 -8.81 9.79
C VAL A 51 -11.17 -10.06 8.90
N LYS A 52 -10.71 -9.94 7.65
CA LYS A 52 -10.68 -11.07 6.72
C LYS A 52 -9.76 -12.21 7.18
N ALA A 53 -8.60 -11.90 7.73
CA ALA A 53 -7.67 -12.89 8.27
C ALA A 53 -8.33 -13.74 9.37
N LYS A 54 -9.13 -13.11 10.25
CA LYS A 54 -9.90 -13.83 11.28
C LYS A 54 -10.94 -14.76 10.68
N GLU A 55 -11.68 -14.31 9.66
CA GLU A 55 -12.65 -15.15 8.94
C GLU A 55 -11.99 -16.38 8.31
N LEU A 56 -10.76 -16.22 7.79
CA LEU A 56 -9.99 -17.28 7.15
C LEU A 56 -9.19 -18.15 8.14
N ASN A 57 -9.29 -17.90 9.45
CA ASN A 57 -8.45 -18.52 10.48
C ASN A 57 -6.94 -18.39 10.21
N PHE A 58 -6.52 -17.29 9.59
CA PHE A 58 -5.11 -17.00 9.33
C PHE A 58 -4.46 -16.33 10.55
N ASP A 59 -3.42 -16.96 11.08
CA ASP A 59 -2.70 -16.43 12.24
C ASP A 59 -1.82 -15.22 11.86
N ILE A 60 -2.13 -14.06 12.44
CA ILE A 60 -1.39 -12.80 12.26
C ILE A 60 -0.39 -12.50 13.39
N SER A 61 -0.21 -13.43 14.34
CA SER A 61 0.70 -13.27 15.47
C SER A 61 2.18 -13.31 15.07
N SER A 62 2.51 -14.00 13.98
CA SER A 62 3.89 -14.15 13.49
C SER A 62 4.39 -12.88 12.79
N ASN A 63 5.72 -12.68 12.73
CA ASN A 63 6.32 -11.60 11.94
C ASN A 63 6.09 -11.81 10.44
N LEU A 64 6.15 -13.07 9.98
CA LEU A 64 5.91 -13.41 8.58
C LEU A 64 4.52 -12.94 8.11
N SER A 65 3.48 -13.24 8.90
CA SER A 65 2.11 -12.84 8.57
C SER A 65 1.96 -11.32 8.54
N LYS A 66 2.57 -10.61 9.50
CA LYS A 66 2.57 -9.13 9.50
C LYS A 66 3.31 -8.56 8.28
N SER A 67 4.44 -9.15 7.90
CA SER A 67 5.18 -8.76 6.69
C SER A 67 4.34 -8.98 5.44
N VAL A 68 3.58 -10.07 5.34
CA VAL A 68 2.66 -10.32 4.21
C VAL A 68 1.57 -9.24 4.16
N LEU A 69 0.89 -8.98 5.28
CA LEU A 69 -0.13 -7.93 5.35
C LEU A 69 0.45 -6.56 4.97
N SER A 70 1.61 -6.23 5.51
CA SER A 70 2.31 -4.98 5.20
C SER A 70 2.67 -4.88 3.72
N ALA A 71 3.21 -5.94 3.12
CA ALA A 71 3.64 -5.92 1.73
C ALA A 71 2.45 -5.86 0.74
N ILE A 72 1.30 -6.44 1.09
CA ILE A 72 0.06 -6.26 0.32
C ILE A 72 -0.36 -4.79 0.32
N VAL A 73 -0.42 -4.14 1.49
CA VAL A 73 -0.85 -2.74 1.62
C VAL A 73 0.18 -1.73 1.12
N SER A 74 1.44 -2.13 0.99
CA SER A 74 2.49 -1.31 0.40
C SER A 74 2.41 -1.20 -1.12
N GLN A 75 1.59 -2.02 -1.80
CA GLN A 75 1.39 -1.86 -3.25
C GLN A 75 0.73 -0.51 -3.56
N GLU A 76 1.21 0.14 -4.62
CA GLU A 76 0.57 1.35 -5.15
C GLU A 76 -0.89 1.06 -5.51
N ASP A 77 -1.77 2.00 -5.17
CA ASP A 77 -3.20 2.01 -5.52
C ASP A 77 -4.04 0.81 -5.04
N ILE A 78 -3.58 0.04 -4.06
CA ILE A 78 -4.33 -1.11 -3.57
C ILE A 78 -5.56 -0.67 -2.75
N ASN A 79 -6.76 -1.03 -3.23
CA ASN A 79 -7.98 -0.82 -2.46
C ASN A 79 -8.30 -2.01 -1.54
N GLU A 80 -9.32 -1.84 -0.69
CA GLU A 80 -9.77 -2.84 0.27
C GLU A 80 -10.09 -4.19 -0.36
N GLN A 81 -10.84 -4.20 -1.47
CA GLN A 81 -11.27 -5.44 -2.12
C GLN A 81 -10.06 -6.18 -2.70
N GLN A 82 -9.18 -5.46 -3.40
CA GLN A 82 -7.96 -6.04 -3.96
C GLN A 82 -7.07 -6.63 -2.86
N ALA A 83 -6.88 -5.92 -1.75
CA ALA A 83 -6.09 -6.40 -0.63
C ALA A 83 -6.69 -7.67 0.01
N ILE A 84 -8.02 -7.71 0.15
CA ILE A 84 -8.77 -8.88 0.61
C ILE A 84 -8.61 -10.06 -0.35
N ASP A 85 -8.70 -9.83 -1.65
CA ASP A 85 -8.58 -10.89 -2.67
C ASP A 85 -7.17 -11.48 -2.68
N VAL A 86 -6.14 -10.64 -2.60
CA VAL A 86 -4.73 -11.07 -2.52
C VAL A 86 -4.48 -11.86 -1.24
N LEU A 87 -4.97 -11.38 -0.08
CA LEU A 87 -4.86 -12.10 1.19
C LEU A 87 -5.58 -13.45 1.12
N THR A 88 -6.80 -13.48 0.58
CA THR A 88 -7.60 -14.70 0.48
C THR A 88 -6.87 -15.72 -0.39
N LYS A 89 -6.38 -15.30 -1.55
CA LYS A 89 -5.56 -16.14 -2.43
C LYS A 89 -4.33 -16.67 -1.70
N TYR A 90 -3.61 -15.83 -0.96
CA TYR A 90 -2.44 -16.23 -0.20
C TYR A 90 -2.78 -17.34 0.81
N VAL A 91 -3.83 -17.15 1.62
CA VAL A 91 -4.18 -18.08 2.71
C VAL A 91 -4.64 -19.44 2.19
N ILE A 92 -5.40 -19.50 1.10
CA ILE A 92 -5.92 -20.76 0.55
C ILE A 92 -4.90 -21.50 -0.33
N SER A 93 -3.79 -20.84 -0.69
CA SER A 93 -2.76 -21.43 -1.54
C SER A 93 -1.86 -22.38 -0.78
N ASP A 94 -1.21 -23.30 -1.50
CA ASP A 94 -0.18 -24.15 -0.92
C ASP A 94 1.11 -23.38 -0.57
N ASN A 95 2.04 -24.06 0.10
CA ASN A 95 3.30 -23.45 0.55
C ASN A 95 4.20 -22.95 -0.60
N ILE A 96 4.13 -23.56 -1.78
CA ILE A 96 4.95 -23.17 -2.94
C ILE A 96 4.43 -21.83 -3.46
N ILE A 97 3.13 -21.75 -3.72
CA ILE A 97 2.48 -20.53 -4.21
C ILE A 97 2.58 -19.41 -3.18
N GLN A 98 2.38 -19.72 -1.88
CA GLN A 98 2.57 -18.73 -0.83
C GLN A 98 3.98 -18.15 -0.84
N ARG A 99 5.01 -18.98 -1.06
CA ARG A 99 6.39 -18.51 -1.15
C ARG A 99 6.60 -17.60 -2.35
N GLU A 100 6.14 -17.99 -3.54
CA GLU A 100 6.24 -17.16 -4.74
C GLU A 100 5.53 -15.81 -4.57
N MET A 101 4.34 -15.84 -3.97
CA MET A 101 3.60 -14.61 -3.63
C MET A 101 4.39 -13.73 -2.66
N ARG A 102 4.99 -14.28 -1.60
CA ARG A 102 5.82 -13.51 -0.67
C ARG A 102 7.00 -12.86 -1.37
N GLU A 103 7.72 -13.61 -2.20
CA GLU A 103 8.88 -13.10 -2.94
C GLU A 103 8.45 -11.94 -3.84
N SER A 104 7.35 -12.09 -4.60
CA SER A 104 6.81 -11.02 -5.44
C SER A 104 6.38 -9.78 -4.64
N LEU A 105 5.67 -9.98 -3.53
CA LEU A 105 5.20 -8.91 -2.64
C LEU A 105 6.37 -8.15 -2.02
N PHE A 106 7.39 -8.85 -1.54
CA PHE A 106 8.55 -8.23 -0.91
C PHE A 106 9.42 -7.49 -1.92
N LEU A 107 9.60 -8.02 -3.13
CA LEU A 107 10.29 -7.31 -4.19
C LEU A 107 9.54 -6.03 -4.59
N ALA A 108 8.21 -6.06 -4.67
CA ALA A 108 7.42 -4.86 -4.94
C ALA A 108 7.57 -3.83 -3.82
N ALA A 109 7.40 -4.24 -2.56
CA ALA A 109 7.54 -3.33 -1.41
C ALA A 109 8.95 -2.74 -1.28
N MET A 110 10.00 -3.51 -1.60
CA MET A 110 11.38 -3.02 -1.58
C MET A 110 11.68 -1.99 -2.67
N ARG A 111 10.98 -2.03 -3.81
CA ARG A 111 11.20 -1.07 -4.91
C ARG A 111 10.83 0.37 -4.54
N GLU A 112 9.95 0.52 -3.55
CA GLU A 112 9.54 1.81 -3.00
C GLU A 112 10.49 2.33 -1.90
N SER A 113 11.52 1.55 -1.54
CA SER A 113 12.46 1.95 -0.50
C SER A 113 13.51 2.92 -1.04
N GLU A 114 13.94 3.85 -0.20
CA GLU A 114 14.99 4.81 -0.54
C GLU A 114 16.30 4.10 -0.88
N GLU A 115 16.64 3.02 -0.16
CA GLU A 115 17.84 2.21 -0.42
C GLU A 115 17.81 1.60 -1.81
N PHE A 116 16.65 1.11 -2.26
CA PHE A 116 16.50 0.59 -3.62
C PHE A 116 16.72 1.70 -4.66
N HIS A 117 16.15 2.88 -4.43
CA HIS A 117 16.37 4.04 -5.31
C HIS A 117 17.84 4.47 -5.34
N ILE A 118 18.52 4.50 -4.20
CA ILE A 118 19.96 4.81 -4.13
C ILE A 118 20.77 3.79 -4.94
N VAL A 119 20.52 2.49 -4.79
CA VAL A 119 21.19 1.45 -5.57
C VAL A 119 20.95 1.66 -7.06
N MET A 120 19.71 1.94 -7.48
CA MET A 120 19.37 2.21 -8.88
C MET A 120 20.11 3.44 -9.42
N LEU A 121 20.19 4.53 -8.65
CA LEU A 121 20.92 5.75 -9.03
C LEU A 121 22.43 5.48 -9.16
N LEU A 122 23.03 4.81 -8.18
CA LEU A 122 24.47 4.48 -8.17
C LEU A 122 24.84 3.47 -9.26
N ASN A 123 23.91 2.60 -9.67
CA ASN A 123 24.08 1.67 -10.79
C ASN A 123 23.92 2.34 -12.17
N GLY A 124 23.66 3.65 -12.23
CA GLY A 124 23.48 4.40 -13.48
C GLY A 124 22.13 4.19 -14.16
N GLU A 125 21.19 3.48 -13.53
CA GLU A 125 19.84 3.25 -14.06
C GLU A 125 18.92 4.47 -13.90
N GLY A 126 19.29 5.41 -13.02
CA GLY A 126 18.56 6.66 -12.77
C GLY A 126 18.36 7.55 -14.01
N VAL A 127 19.25 7.47 -15.00
CA VAL A 127 19.22 8.31 -16.21
C VAL A 127 18.20 7.77 -17.24
N ASN A 128 17.90 6.48 -17.22
CA ASN A 128 17.08 5.82 -18.24
C ASN A 128 15.59 5.67 -17.88
N ARG A 129 15.18 6.10 -16.68
CA ARG A 129 13.77 6.11 -16.22
C ARG A 129 13.37 7.50 -15.75
N VAL A 130 13.43 8.48 -16.65
CA VAL A 130 12.80 9.78 -16.40
C VAL A 130 11.29 9.62 -16.58
N ILE A 131 10.60 9.63 -15.42
CA ILE A 131 9.19 10.01 -15.14
C ILE A 131 8.16 9.76 -16.25
#